data_AF-A0A250JPE4-F1
#
_entry.id   AF-A0A250JPE4-F1
#
_cell.length_a   1.000
_cell.length_b   1.000
_cell.length_c   1.000
_cell.angle_alpha   90.00
_cell.angle_beta   90.00
_cell.angle_gamma   90.00
#
_symmetry.space_group_name_H-M   'P 1'
#
loop_
_entity.id
_entity.type
_entity.pdbx_description
1 polymer ?
#
loop_
_entity_poly.entity_id
_entity_poly.type
_entity_poly.pdbx_seq_one_letter_code
_entity_poly.pdbx_strand_id
1 'polypeptide(L)'
;MLASFLTVLALTLGSVPMPQDPSKPTCRAIDGKVSCGYGCKSDGQRVRCSQTPQGHCQVLDGQVVCYDPPAYVQKAYGDALPKPECKNIDGVVACGYNCATQPGQVKCAKSPAGVCLGRGGNVECFDPPAVVFAVYGKDTPRAECHTNAVEMTCGYGCVNAPEGVRCARTPAGVCRKVNSNITCFDPTPAALCAWKRELPAPQCKNTEAGPVCGYNCTTAFSKAACASTPDGLCKVFDSEVYCFDPPAEQKADAACLSALGLAALDGAAP
;
A
#
# COMPACT_ATOMS: atom_id res chain seq x y z
N MET A 1 -68.27 -33.27 -33.36
CA MET A 1 -67.70 -31.90 -33.32
C MET A 1 -66.49 -31.95 -32.40
N LEU A 2 -65.28 -31.96 -32.98
CA LEU A 2 -64.00 -32.00 -32.28
C LEU A 2 -63.39 -30.59 -32.36
N ALA A 3 -63.12 -29.98 -31.21
CA ALA A 3 -62.29 -28.78 -31.09
C ALA A 3 -61.58 -28.87 -29.72
N SER A 4 -60.39 -29.45 -29.67
CA SER A 4 -59.08 -28.81 -29.82
C SER A 4 -58.68 -28.01 -28.59
N PHE A 5 -57.99 -28.69 -27.68
CA PHE A 5 -57.21 -28.12 -26.58
C PHE A 5 -55.97 -27.40 -27.14
N LEU A 6 -55.83 -26.10 -26.85
CA LEU A 6 -54.63 -25.31 -27.11
C LEU A 6 -53.79 -25.25 -25.84
N THR A 7 -52.74 -26.07 -25.76
CA THR A 7 -51.65 -25.97 -24.78
C THR A 7 -50.65 -24.91 -25.26
N VAL A 8 -50.63 -23.75 -24.60
CA VAL A 8 -49.58 -22.74 -24.79
C VAL A 8 -48.38 -23.12 -23.94
N LEU A 9 -47.37 -23.70 -24.57
CA LEU A 9 -46.07 -23.98 -23.97
C LEU A 9 -45.23 -22.70 -24.03
N ALA A 10 -45.15 -21.95 -22.92
CA ALA A 10 -44.29 -20.79 -22.81
C ALA A 10 -42.82 -21.24 -22.68
N LEU A 11 -42.06 -21.14 -23.78
CA LEU A 11 -40.61 -21.28 -23.77
C LEU A 11 -39.98 -20.06 -23.06
N THR A 12 -39.59 -20.22 -21.81
CA THR A 12 -38.67 -19.29 -21.14
C THR A 12 -37.26 -19.51 -21.71
N LEU A 13 -36.90 -18.69 -22.70
CA LEU A 13 -35.52 -18.57 -23.18
C LEU A 13 -34.64 -18.07 -22.03
N GLY A 14 -33.90 -18.98 -21.40
CA GLY A 14 -32.80 -18.64 -20.50
C GLY A 14 -31.74 -17.88 -21.30
N SER A 15 -31.68 -16.56 -21.11
CA SER A 15 -30.64 -15.71 -21.68
C SER A 15 -29.29 -16.19 -21.19
N VAL A 16 -28.51 -16.81 -22.08
CA VAL A 16 -27.12 -17.17 -21.81
C VAL A 16 -26.36 -15.87 -21.51
N PRO A 17 -25.69 -15.73 -20.35
CA PRO A 17 -24.97 -14.50 -20.04
C PRO A 17 -23.86 -14.28 -21.08
N MET A 18 -23.96 -13.18 -21.82
CA MET A 18 -22.94 -12.79 -22.79
C MET A 18 -21.58 -12.65 -22.10
N PRO A 19 -20.47 -13.07 -22.73
CA PRO A 19 -19.12 -12.81 -22.23
C PRO A 19 -18.94 -11.31 -21.99
N GLN A 20 -18.74 -10.93 -20.73
CA GLN A 20 -18.54 -9.53 -20.37
C GLN A 20 -17.10 -9.12 -20.64
N ASP A 21 -16.93 -8.03 -21.38
CA ASP A 21 -15.64 -7.35 -21.51
C ASP A 21 -15.28 -6.72 -20.16
N PRO A 22 -14.21 -7.17 -19.48
CA PRO A 22 -13.85 -6.67 -18.15
C PRO A 22 -13.45 -5.18 -18.17
N SER A 23 -13.11 -4.62 -19.34
CA SER A 23 -12.72 -3.21 -19.48
C SER A 23 -13.90 -2.24 -19.59
N LYS A 24 -15.14 -2.74 -19.71
CA LYS A 24 -16.34 -1.90 -19.84
C LYS A 24 -17.26 -2.09 -18.62
N PRO A 25 -17.89 -1.00 -18.14
CA PRO A 25 -18.84 -1.12 -17.05
C PRO A 25 -20.08 -1.87 -17.53
N THR A 26 -20.56 -2.80 -16.70
CA THR A 26 -21.77 -3.58 -16.93
C THR A 26 -22.60 -3.63 -15.66
N CYS A 27 -23.91 -3.82 -15.80
CA CYS A 27 -24.80 -4.09 -14.69
C CYS A 27 -25.28 -5.54 -14.77
N ARG A 28 -25.28 -6.23 -13.64
CA ARG A 28 -25.77 -7.61 -13.55
C ARG A 28 -26.72 -7.76 -12.38
N ALA A 29 -27.81 -8.47 -12.61
CA ALA A 29 -28.91 -8.66 -11.68
C ALA A 29 -29.13 -10.15 -11.41
N ILE A 30 -29.28 -10.53 -10.14
CA ILE A 30 -29.67 -11.89 -9.71
C ILE A 30 -30.60 -11.75 -8.51
N ASP A 31 -31.75 -12.41 -8.56
CA ASP A 31 -32.77 -12.43 -7.50
C ASP A 31 -33.10 -11.04 -6.94
N GLY A 32 -33.27 -10.06 -7.85
CA GLY A 32 -33.58 -8.67 -7.51
C GLY A 32 -32.40 -7.84 -6.99
N LYS A 33 -31.21 -8.43 -6.78
CA LYS A 33 -29.99 -7.70 -6.40
C LYS A 33 -29.21 -7.31 -7.65
N VAL A 34 -28.97 -6.01 -7.81
CA VAL A 34 -28.23 -5.45 -8.94
C VAL A 34 -26.90 -4.89 -8.45
N SER A 35 -25.82 -5.19 -9.17
CA SER A 35 -24.53 -4.53 -9.02
C SER A 35 -24.04 -4.06 -10.38
N CYS A 36 -23.49 -2.85 -10.42
CA CYS A 36 -22.91 -2.26 -11.62
C CYS A 36 -21.44 -1.93 -11.38
N GLY A 37 -20.61 -2.13 -12.40
CA GLY A 37 -19.19 -1.86 -12.35
C GLY A 37 -18.44 -2.70 -13.37
N TYR A 38 -17.17 -2.96 -13.11
CA TYR A 38 -16.30 -3.71 -14.01
C TYR A 38 -16.18 -5.18 -13.55
N GLY A 39 -15.92 -6.07 -14.50
CA GLY A 39 -15.59 -7.47 -14.22
C GLY A 39 -16.58 -8.24 -13.32
N CYS A 40 -17.88 -7.93 -13.36
CA CYS A 40 -18.87 -8.43 -12.40
C CYS A 40 -18.91 -9.97 -12.28
N LYS A 41 -18.87 -10.48 -11.05
CA LYS A 41 -18.96 -11.90 -10.72
C LYS A 41 -20.17 -12.18 -9.83
N SER A 42 -20.61 -13.43 -9.83
CA SER A 42 -21.70 -13.91 -9.00
C SER A 42 -21.41 -15.30 -8.43
N ASP A 43 -21.87 -15.52 -7.20
CA ASP A 43 -21.89 -16.80 -6.49
C ASP A 43 -23.27 -17.50 -6.56
N GLY A 44 -24.20 -16.98 -7.37
CA GLY A 44 -25.57 -17.49 -7.47
C GLY A 44 -26.57 -16.84 -6.49
N GLN A 45 -26.11 -16.14 -5.45
CA GLN A 45 -26.98 -15.43 -4.49
C GLN A 45 -26.76 -13.92 -4.46
N ARG A 46 -25.56 -13.49 -4.89
CA ARG A 46 -25.09 -12.11 -4.89
C ARG A 46 -24.30 -11.85 -6.16
N VAL A 47 -24.24 -10.57 -6.54
CA VAL A 47 -23.40 -10.07 -7.62
C VAL A 47 -22.50 -8.99 -7.02
N ARG A 48 -21.22 -8.99 -7.37
CA ARG A 48 -20.30 -7.88 -7.09
C ARG A 48 -19.49 -7.54 -8.31
N CYS A 49 -19.15 -6.27 -8.43
CA CYS A 49 -18.32 -5.72 -9.50
C CYS A 49 -17.20 -4.91 -8.87
N SER A 50 -16.09 -4.77 -9.58
CA SER A 50 -15.06 -3.81 -9.21
C SER A 50 -15.50 -2.40 -9.60
N GLN A 51 -14.97 -1.41 -8.89
CA GLN A 51 -15.25 0.00 -9.16
C GLN A 51 -14.46 0.53 -10.35
N THR A 52 -13.31 -0.08 -10.64
CA THR A 52 -12.39 0.34 -11.70
C THR A 52 -12.14 -0.77 -12.73
N PRO A 53 -11.75 -0.42 -13.97
CA PRO A 53 -11.34 -1.39 -14.98
C PRO A 53 -10.17 -2.29 -14.56
N GLN A 54 -9.31 -1.76 -13.68
CA GLN A 54 -8.14 -2.47 -13.13
C GLN A 54 -8.50 -3.36 -11.93
N GLY A 55 -9.70 -3.21 -11.39
CA GLY A 55 -10.17 -4.05 -10.30
C GLY A 55 -10.42 -5.49 -10.74
N HIS A 56 -10.33 -6.39 -9.77
CA HIS A 56 -10.47 -7.82 -10.00
C HIS A 56 -11.50 -8.43 -9.07
N CYS A 57 -12.51 -9.07 -9.65
CA CYS A 57 -13.46 -9.90 -8.91
C CYS A 57 -13.23 -11.39 -9.18
N GLN A 58 -13.27 -12.19 -8.12
CA GLN A 58 -13.14 -13.64 -8.14
C GLN A 58 -14.18 -14.28 -7.22
N VAL A 59 -14.63 -15.50 -7.57
CA VAL A 59 -15.45 -16.33 -6.68
C VAL A 59 -14.53 -17.33 -5.98
N LEU A 60 -14.55 -17.33 -4.66
CA LEU A 60 -13.77 -18.24 -3.80
C LEU A 60 -14.72 -18.85 -2.77
N ASP A 61 -14.75 -20.18 -2.67
CA ASP A 61 -15.61 -20.94 -1.75
C ASP A 61 -17.08 -20.47 -1.71
N GLY A 62 -17.64 -20.17 -2.89
CA GLY A 62 -19.02 -19.70 -3.01
C GLY A 62 -19.25 -18.26 -2.56
N GLN A 63 -18.19 -17.46 -2.39
CA GLN A 63 -18.27 -16.02 -2.11
C GLN A 63 -17.61 -15.21 -3.22
N VAL A 64 -18.31 -14.18 -3.71
CA VAL A 64 -17.68 -13.18 -4.59
C VAL A 64 -16.86 -12.17 -3.78
N VAL A 65 -15.58 -12.03 -4.11
CA VAL A 65 -14.69 -11.02 -3.55
C VAL A 65 -14.11 -10.17 -4.68
N CYS A 66 -14.09 -8.86 -4.48
CA CYS A 66 -13.56 -7.90 -5.43
C CYS A 66 -12.47 -7.07 -4.78
N TYR A 67 -11.47 -6.72 -5.55
CA TYR A 67 -10.36 -5.88 -5.14
C TYR A 67 -10.10 -4.81 -6.19
N ASP A 68 -10.14 -3.55 -5.77
CA ASP A 68 -9.76 -2.41 -6.58
C ASP A 68 -8.42 -1.86 -6.05
N PRO A 69 -7.34 -1.89 -6.85
CA PRO A 69 -6.08 -1.26 -6.48
C PRO A 69 -6.29 0.23 -6.16
N PRO A 70 -5.59 0.82 -5.18
CA PRO A 70 -5.73 2.25 -4.87
C PRO A 70 -5.43 3.15 -6.08
N ALA A 71 -6.03 4.35 -6.12
CA ALA A 71 -5.93 5.23 -7.29
C ALA A 71 -4.48 5.64 -7.60
N TYR A 72 -3.67 5.84 -6.57
CA TYR A 72 -2.23 6.14 -6.73
C TYR A 72 -1.44 4.97 -7.34
N VAL A 73 -1.84 3.72 -7.07
CA VAL A 73 -1.25 2.52 -7.67
C VAL A 73 -1.67 2.41 -9.13
N GLN A 74 -2.97 2.59 -9.42
CA GLN A 74 -3.47 2.60 -10.79
C GLN A 74 -2.77 3.65 -11.65
N LYS A 75 -2.59 4.88 -11.13
CA LYS A 75 -1.86 5.96 -11.81
C LYS A 75 -0.38 5.62 -12.04
N ALA A 76 0.28 4.99 -11.07
CA ALA A 76 1.71 4.68 -11.17
C ALA A 76 2.02 3.58 -12.20
N TYR A 77 1.16 2.57 -12.31
CA TYR A 77 1.39 1.42 -13.18
C TYR A 77 0.65 1.48 -14.53
N GLY A 78 -0.53 2.13 -14.59
CA GLY A 78 -1.38 2.13 -15.77
C GLY A 78 -1.69 0.71 -16.24
N ASP A 79 -1.54 0.45 -17.53
CA ASP A 79 -1.78 -0.86 -18.15
C ASP A 79 -0.74 -1.93 -17.74
N ALA A 80 0.40 -1.50 -17.17
CA ALA A 80 1.42 -2.42 -16.67
C ALA A 80 1.11 -2.94 -15.26
N LEU A 81 -0.06 -2.61 -14.70
CA LEU A 81 -0.45 -3.05 -13.36
C LEU A 81 -0.61 -4.57 -13.34
N PRO A 82 0.17 -5.30 -12.52
CA PRO A 82 0.00 -6.74 -12.40
C PRO A 82 -1.39 -7.09 -11.88
N LYS A 83 -1.88 -8.25 -12.29
CA LYS A 83 -3.15 -8.78 -11.79
C LYS A 83 -3.01 -9.14 -10.30
N PRO A 84 -3.93 -8.69 -9.43
CA PRO A 84 -3.95 -9.08 -8.02
C PRO A 84 -4.32 -10.57 -7.87
N GLU A 85 -3.92 -11.16 -6.75
CA GLU A 85 -4.30 -12.51 -6.34
C GLU A 85 -5.32 -12.47 -5.20
N CYS A 86 -6.05 -13.56 -5.01
CA CYS A 86 -6.97 -13.74 -3.90
C CYS A 86 -6.66 -15.06 -3.20
N LYS A 87 -6.54 -15.04 -1.88
CA LYS A 87 -6.27 -16.23 -1.06
C LYS A 87 -7.38 -16.43 -0.04
N ASN A 88 -7.64 -17.69 0.29
CA ASN A 88 -8.59 -18.11 1.31
C ASN A 88 -7.93 -19.12 2.25
N ILE A 89 -8.09 -18.94 3.54
CA ILE A 89 -7.79 -19.95 4.56
C ILE A 89 -8.84 -19.90 5.66
N ASP A 90 -9.35 -21.06 6.09
CA ASP A 90 -10.34 -21.18 7.17
C ASP A 90 -11.58 -20.26 7.01
N GLY A 91 -12.01 -20.03 5.75
CA GLY A 91 -13.15 -19.16 5.43
C GLY A 91 -12.84 -17.66 5.45
N VAL A 92 -11.58 -17.26 5.71
CA VAL A 92 -11.12 -15.88 5.62
C VAL A 92 -10.53 -15.64 4.24
N VAL A 93 -11.05 -14.64 3.52
CA VAL A 93 -10.59 -14.28 2.18
C VAL A 93 -10.00 -12.88 2.15
N ALA A 94 -8.84 -12.72 1.49
CA ALA A 94 -8.32 -11.42 1.12
C ALA A 94 -7.77 -11.44 -0.32
N CYS A 95 -7.87 -10.30 -0.97
CA CYS A 95 -7.38 -10.08 -2.33
C CYS A 95 -6.46 -8.86 -2.36
N GLY A 96 -5.44 -8.90 -3.22
CA GLY A 96 -4.47 -7.83 -3.39
C GLY A 96 -3.18 -8.38 -3.98
N TYR A 97 -2.04 -7.93 -3.46
CA TYR A 97 -0.72 -8.31 -3.94
C TYR A 97 0.09 -9.00 -2.84
N ASN A 98 0.98 -9.91 -3.24
CA ASN A 98 1.95 -10.56 -2.37
C ASN A 98 1.33 -11.06 -1.05
N CYS A 99 0.18 -11.76 -1.16
CA CYS A 99 -0.63 -12.15 -0.03
C CYS A 99 0.08 -13.21 0.83
N ALA A 100 -0.06 -13.10 2.15
CA ALA A 100 0.43 -14.08 3.09
C ALA A 100 -0.71 -14.63 3.95
N THR A 101 -0.52 -15.88 4.40
CA THR A 101 -1.52 -16.64 5.14
C THR A 101 -0.93 -17.18 6.44
N GLN A 102 -1.76 -17.22 7.48
CA GLN A 102 -1.59 -17.96 8.73
C GLN A 102 -2.94 -18.62 9.07
N PRO A 103 -2.99 -19.63 9.96
CA PRO A 103 -4.27 -20.20 10.40
C PRO A 103 -5.25 -19.10 10.84
N GLY A 104 -6.45 -19.07 10.24
CA GLY A 104 -7.47 -18.04 10.49
C GLY A 104 -7.15 -16.63 9.99
N GLN A 105 -6.09 -16.40 9.21
CA GLN A 105 -5.74 -15.05 8.73
C GLN A 105 -5.16 -15.03 7.31
N VAL A 106 -5.73 -14.18 6.47
CA VAL A 106 -5.17 -13.80 5.15
C VAL A 106 -5.04 -12.29 5.10
N LYS A 107 -3.87 -11.81 4.66
CA LYS A 107 -3.71 -10.39 4.29
C LYS A 107 -2.93 -10.28 3.00
N CYS A 108 -3.19 -9.19 2.30
CA CYS A 108 -2.57 -8.83 1.03
C CYS A 108 -2.11 -7.38 1.08
N ALA A 109 -1.02 -7.09 0.39
CA ALA A 109 -0.59 -5.73 0.14
C ALA A 109 -1.55 -5.07 -0.86
N LYS A 110 -1.73 -3.76 -0.72
CA LYS A 110 -2.54 -2.93 -1.61
C LYS A 110 -1.83 -2.59 -2.92
N SER A 111 -0.54 -2.80 -3.00
CA SER A 111 0.27 -2.44 -4.16
C SER A 111 1.24 -3.57 -4.55
N PRO A 112 1.61 -3.68 -5.84
CA PRO A 112 2.60 -4.68 -6.28
C PRO A 112 3.98 -4.56 -5.62
N ALA A 113 4.32 -3.38 -5.10
CA ALA A 113 5.56 -3.11 -4.39
C ALA A 113 5.47 -3.34 -2.86
N GLY A 114 4.27 -3.52 -2.33
CA GLY A 114 4.06 -3.91 -0.95
C GLY A 114 4.37 -5.39 -0.72
N VAL A 115 4.47 -5.77 0.54
CA VAL A 115 4.86 -7.12 0.97
C VAL A 115 4.01 -7.54 2.16
N CYS A 116 3.66 -8.82 2.23
CA CYS A 116 3.12 -9.42 3.44
C CYS A 116 3.95 -10.62 3.86
N LEU A 117 4.11 -10.81 5.16
CA LEU A 117 4.77 -11.98 5.74
C LEU A 117 3.93 -12.54 6.89
N GLY A 118 3.82 -13.86 6.93
CA GLY A 118 3.13 -14.59 8.00
C GLY A 118 4.13 -15.19 8.98
N ARG A 119 3.90 -14.99 10.29
CA ARG A 119 4.71 -15.57 11.36
C ARG A 119 3.91 -15.70 12.65
N GLY A 120 4.04 -16.85 13.31
CA GLY A 120 3.50 -17.08 14.65
C GLY A 120 1.99 -16.88 14.76
N GLY A 121 1.23 -17.27 13.72
CA GLY A 121 -0.22 -17.07 13.67
C GLY A 121 -0.67 -15.67 13.23
N ASN A 122 0.26 -14.74 12.98
CA ASN A 122 -0.06 -13.38 12.52
C ASN A 122 0.52 -13.10 11.13
N VAL A 123 -0.17 -12.27 10.35
CA VAL A 123 0.26 -11.74 9.06
C VAL A 123 0.44 -10.24 9.20
N GLU A 124 1.62 -9.75 8.83
CA GLU A 124 1.92 -8.32 8.71
C GLU A 124 2.07 -7.96 7.25
N CYS A 125 1.60 -6.77 6.88
CA CYS A 125 1.77 -6.23 5.54
C CYS A 125 2.30 -4.81 5.63
N PHE A 126 3.13 -4.47 4.66
CA PHE A 126 3.58 -3.11 4.44
C PHE A 126 3.33 -2.74 2.98
N ASP A 127 2.77 -1.56 2.78
CA ASP A 127 2.64 -0.92 1.49
C ASP A 127 3.44 0.38 1.49
N PRO A 128 4.22 0.66 0.43
CA PRO A 128 4.87 1.94 0.30
C PRO A 128 3.83 3.07 0.29
N PRO A 129 4.08 4.19 0.99
CA PRO A 129 3.14 5.28 1.01
C PRO A 129 2.99 5.90 -0.37
N ALA A 130 1.85 6.54 -0.64
CA ALA A 130 1.54 7.09 -1.98
C ALA A 130 2.59 8.07 -2.52
N VAL A 131 3.29 8.81 -1.65
CA VAL A 131 4.41 9.69 -2.05
C VAL A 131 5.54 8.93 -2.72
N VAL A 132 5.80 7.67 -2.31
CA VAL A 132 6.81 6.84 -2.96
C VAL A 132 6.36 6.53 -4.38
N PHE A 133 5.10 6.16 -4.59
CA PHE A 133 4.56 5.98 -5.96
C PHE A 133 4.55 7.27 -6.77
N ALA A 134 4.37 8.43 -6.13
CA ALA A 134 4.42 9.72 -6.81
C ALA A 134 5.84 10.08 -7.31
N VAL A 135 6.88 9.68 -6.56
CA VAL A 135 8.29 9.94 -6.91
C VAL A 135 8.86 8.85 -7.85
N TYR A 136 8.54 7.60 -7.59
CA TYR A 136 9.16 6.45 -8.27
C TYR A 136 8.27 5.85 -9.35
N GLY A 137 6.95 6.08 -9.33
CA GLY A 137 6.01 5.50 -10.29
C GLY A 137 5.99 3.98 -10.23
N LYS A 138 5.90 3.33 -11.38
CA LYS A 138 6.00 1.87 -11.52
C LYS A 138 7.34 1.28 -11.05
N ASP A 139 8.39 2.10 -10.99
CA ASP A 139 9.72 1.68 -10.53
C ASP A 139 9.86 1.77 -9.00
N THR A 140 8.75 1.89 -8.27
CA THR A 140 8.75 1.89 -6.81
C THR A 140 9.47 0.65 -6.29
N PRO A 141 10.55 0.82 -5.50
CA PRO A 141 11.29 -0.31 -4.95
C PRO A 141 10.37 -1.20 -4.10
N ARG A 142 10.57 -2.52 -4.19
CA ARG A 142 9.83 -3.46 -3.36
C ARG A 142 10.28 -3.36 -1.91
N ALA A 143 9.31 -3.35 -1.00
CA ALA A 143 9.58 -3.47 0.42
C ALA A 143 9.94 -4.91 0.80
N GLU A 144 10.55 -5.07 1.96
CA GLU A 144 10.98 -6.34 2.52
C GLU A 144 10.47 -6.50 3.96
N CYS A 145 10.36 -7.74 4.42
CA CYS A 145 10.02 -8.07 5.80
C CYS A 145 11.20 -8.74 6.46
N HIS A 146 11.54 -8.29 7.66
CA HIS A 146 12.58 -8.86 8.49
C HIS A 146 11.99 -9.36 9.81
N THR A 147 12.59 -10.42 10.33
CA THR A 147 12.12 -11.07 11.57
C THR A 147 13.29 -11.34 12.50
N ASN A 148 13.07 -11.22 13.81
CA ASN A 148 13.98 -11.69 14.85
C ASN A 148 13.20 -12.51 15.89
N ALA A 149 13.78 -12.97 17.00
CA ALA A 149 13.02 -13.78 17.98
C ALA A 149 11.76 -13.10 18.56
N VAL A 150 11.69 -11.77 18.56
CA VAL A 150 10.69 -10.95 19.27
C VAL A 150 9.63 -10.36 18.33
N GLU A 151 10.04 -9.92 17.15
CA GLU A 151 9.27 -9.04 16.28
C GLU A 151 9.44 -9.41 14.81
N MET A 152 8.45 -9.04 14.02
CA MET A 152 8.49 -8.99 12.57
C MET A 152 8.14 -7.56 12.18
N THR A 153 8.85 -7.01 11.20
CA THR A 153 8.55 -5.66 10.69
C THR A 153 8.87 -5.61 9.21
N CYS A 154 8.04 -4.92 8.45
CA CYS A 154 8.22 -4.74 7.02
C CYS A 154 8.44 -3.27 6.65
N GLY A 155 9.23 -3.02 5.61
CA GLY A 155 9.54 -1.68 5.12
C GLY A 155 10.79 -1.68 4.24
N TYR A 156 11.59 -0.62 4.35
CA TYR A 156 12.83 -0.42 3.61
C TYR A 156 14.04 -0.34 4.53
N GLY A 157 15.20 -0.81 4.08
CA GLY A 157 16.48 -0.62 4.76
C GLY A 157 16.45 -1.09 6.22
N CYS A 158 15.83 -2.24 6.46
CA CYS A 158 15.56 -2.71 7.81
C CYS A 158 16.84 -3.01 8.60
N VAL A 159 16.83 -2.67 9.89
CA VAL A 159 17.92 -2.93 10.82
C VAL A 159 17.42 -3.84 11.94
N ASN A 160 18.19 -4.88 12.22
CA ASN A 160 17.84 -5.92 13.18
C ASN A 160 18.70 -5.82 14.47
N ALA A 161 18.05 -5.87 15.62
CA ALA A 161 18.67 -5.99 16.93
C ALA A 161 17.99 -7.12 17.73
N PRO A 162 18.64 -7.66 18.78
CA PRO A 162 18.01 -8.65 19.64
C PRO A 162 16.64 -8.21 20.20
N GLU A 163 16.48 -6.92 20.44
CA GLU A 163 15.30 -6.32 21.06
C GLU A 163 14.18 -6.01 20.07
N GLY A 164 14.44 -5.99 18.76
CA GLY A 164 13.44 -5.64 17.76
C GLY A 164 14.00 -5.42 16.36
N VAL A 165 13.11 -5.22 15.41
CA VAL A 165 13.43 -4.89 14.01
C VAL A 165 12.81 -3.54 13.70
N ARG A 166 13.53 -2.65 13.00
CA ARG A 166 12.94 -1.42 12.49
C ARG A 166 13.31 -1.19 11.04
N CYS A 167 12.35 -0.70 10.29
CA CYS A 167 12.48 -0.37 8.89
C CYS A 167 12.09 1.08 8.65
N ALA A 168 12.68 1.69 7.63
CA ALA A 168 12.21 2.95 7.08
C ALA A 168 10.89 2.72 6.32
N ARG A 169 10.06 3.76 6.23
CA ARG A 169 8.80 3.73 5.48
C ARG A 169 8.98 4.12 4.01
N THR A 170 10.13 4.67 3.65
CA THR A 170 10.43 5.14 2.30
C THR A 170 11.79 4.60 1.86
N PRO A 171 12.01 4.38 0.54
CA PRO A 171 13.32 3.93 0.04
C PRO A 171 14.47 4.91 0.31
N ALA A 172 14.15 6.19 0.56
CA ALA A 172 15.12 7.23 0.88
C ALA A 172 15.40 7.35 2.39
N GLY A 173 14.65 6.62 3.23
CA GLY A 173 14.86 6.62 4.67
C GLY A 173 16.09 5.81 5.06
N VAL A 174 16.61 6.11 6.25
CA VAL A 174 17.78 5.44 6.83
C VAL A 174 17.47 4.98 8.24
N CYS A 175 17.85 3.75 8.55
CA CYS A 175 17.83 3.21 9.90
C CYS A 175 19.27 2.99 10.38
N ARG A 176 19.54 3.31 11.64
CA ARG A 176 20.84 3.09 12.27
C ARG A 176 20.65 2.49 13.65
N LYS A 177 21.55 1.58 13.99
CA LYS A 177 21.64 0.95 15.30
C LYS A 177 22.92 1.35 16.01
N VAL A 178 22.80 1.68 17.28
CA VAL A 178 23.91 1.80 18.23
C VAL A 178 23.52 1.03 19.47
N ASN A 179 24.30 0.00 19.84
CA ASN A 179 23.93 -0.96 20.86
C ASN A 179 22.55 -1.58 20.55
N SER A 180 21.59 -1.44 21.45
CA SER A 180 20.20 -1.93 21.32
C SER A 180 19.23 -0.89 20.74
N ASN A 181 19.66 0.37 20.57
CA ASN A 181 18.79 1.46 20.11
C ASN A 181 18.82 1.57 18.58
N ILE A 182 17.65 1.36 17.96
CA ILE A 182 17.46 1.57 16.52
C ILE A 182 16.64 2.85 16.29
N THR A 183 17.21 3.80 15.56
CA THR A 183 16.53 5.02 15.10
C THR A 183 16.41 4.97 13.59
N CYS A 184 15.23 5.27 13.08
CA CYS A 184 14.98 5.43 11.66
C CYS A 184 14.56 6.87 11.39
N PHE A 185 15.00 7.39 10.25
CA PHE A 185 14.59 8.67 9.71
C PHE A 185 14.04 8.45 8.31
N ASP A 186 12.85 8.97 8.07
CA ASP A 186 12.24 9.04 6.75
C ASP A 186 12.09 10.51 6.35
N PRO A 187 12.54 10.91 5.16
CA PRO A 187 12.28 12.25 4.65
C PRO A 187 10.78 12.51 4.58
N THR A 188 10.38 13.75 4.87
CA THR A 188 8.96 14.12 4.82
C THR A 188 8.41 13.98 3.39
N PRO A 189 7.09 13.78 3.22
CA PRO A 189 6.51 13.73 1.89
C PRO A 189 6.77 14.99 1.06
N ALA A 190 6.80 16.16 1.70
CA ALA A 190 7.17 17.42 1.05
C ALA A 190 8.62 17.38 0.54
N ALA A 191 9.57 16.87 1.33
CA ALA A 191 10.94 16.69 0.88
C ALA A 191 11.06 15.69 -0.28
N LEU A 192 10.37 14.55 -0.20
CA LEU A 192 10.33 13.59 -1.30
C LEU A 192 9.75 14.22 -2.58
N CYS A 193 8.72 15.04 -2.47
CA CYS A 193 8.13 15.73 -3.63
C CYS A 193 8.97 16.90 -4.17
N ALA A 194 9.78 17.55 -3.32
CA ALA A 194 10.64 18.65 -3.73
C ALA A 194 11.90 18.17 -4.44
N TRP A 195 12.56 17.13 -3.91
CA TRP A 195 13.83 16.64 -4.47
C TRP A 195 13.71 15.32 -5.26
N LYS A 196 12.57 14.63 -5.19
CA LYS A 196 12.30 13.39 -5.93
C LYS A 196 13.45 12.38 -5.80
N ARG A 197 14.01 11.91 -6.91
CA ARG A 197 15.13 10.94 -6.94
C ARG A 197 16.50 11.58 -6.71
N GLU A 198 16.58 12.91 -6.69
CA GLU A 198 17.81 13.66 -6.43
C GLU A 198 17.95 14.02 -4.94
N LEU A 199 17.02 13.54 -4.10
CA LEU A 199 17.05 13.76 -2.67
C LEU A 199 18.37 13.22 -2.10
N PRO A 200 19.18 14.07 -1.43
CA PRO A 200 20.41 13.62 -0.79
C PRO A 200 20.12 12.48 0.21
N ALA A 201 21.09 11.59 0.40
CA ALA A 201 20.97 10.55 1.39
C ALA A 201 21.06 11.15 2.80
N PRO A 202 20.09 10.88 3.70
CA PRO A 202 20.21 11.28 5.10
C PRO A 202 21.37 10.53 5.77
N GLN A 203 21.95 11.15 6.79
CA GLN A 203 23.06 10.60 7.57
C GLN A 203 22.63 10.38 9.01
N CYS A 204 23.36 9.51 9.72
CA CYS A 204 23.16 9.29 11.14
C CYS A 204 24.44 9.59 11.91
N LYS A 205 24.30 10.27 13.05
CA LYS A 205 25.35 10.49 14.04
C LYS A 205 25.04 9.70 15.29
N ASN A 206 26.06 9.08 15.88
CA ASN A 206 25.92 8.31 17.10
C ASN A 206 26.11 9.22 18.31
N THR A 207 25.24 9.09 19.30
CA THR A 207 25.39 9.69 20.63
C THR A 207 25.33 8.60 21.70
N GLU A 208 25.62 8.96 22.95
CA GLU A 208 25.46 8.04 24.08
C GLU A 208 24.00 7.58 24.26
N ALA A 209 23.03 8.44 23.94
CA ALA A 209 21.61 8.11 24.00
C ALA A 209 21.14 7.23 22.82
N GLY A 210 21.90 7.20 21.72
CA GLY A 210 21.57 6.45 20.52
C GLY A 210 21.85 7.21 19.22
N PRO A 211 21.49 6.63 18.06
CA PRO A 211 21.66 7.29 16.79
C PRO A 211 20.62 8.41 16.58
N VAL A 212 21.07 9.53 16.03
CA VAL A 212 20.23 10.63 15.54
C VAL A 212 20.44 10.75 14.04
N CYS A 213 19.35 10.68 13.27
CA CYS A 213 19.38 10.58 11.81
C CYS A 213 18.61 11.72 11.16
N GLY A 214 19.08 12.17 10.00
CA GLY A 214 18.46 13.22 9.19
C GLY A 214 19.48 13.89 8.28
N TYR A 215 19.26 15.16 7.99
CA TYR A 215 20.12 15.97 7.13
C TYR A 215 21.02 16.88 7.95
N ASN A 216 22.19 17.25 7.41
CA ASN A 216 23.09 18.27 7.99
C ASN A 216 23.33 18.13 9.51
N CYS A 217 23.41 16.88 9.97
CA CYS A 217 23.54 16.53 11.38
C CYS A 217 24.77 17.16 12.02
N THR A 218 24.56 17.77 13.18
CA THR A 218 25.59 18.42 13.98
C THR A 218 25.63 17.84 15.38
N THR A 219 26.81 17.80 15.98
CA THR A 219 27.07 17.22 17.30
C THR A 219 27.70 18.27 18.22
N ALA A 220 27.26 18.31 19.48
CA ALA A 220 27.85 19.10 20.55
C ALA A 220 27.95 18.22 21.80
N PHE A 221 29.17 17.85 22.21
CA PHE A 221 29.42 16.90 23.30
C PHE A 221 28.61 15.59 23.10
N SER A 222 27.72 15.25 24.04
CA SER A 222 26.86 14.06 23.99
C SER A 222 25.54 14.29 23.25
N LYS A 223 25.27 15.50 22.74
CA LYS A 223 24.04 15.84 22.00
C LYS A 223 24.29 15.83 20.50
N ALA A 224 23.31 15.36 19.73
CA ALA A 224 23.27 15.50 18.29
C ALA A 224 21.86 15.87 17.84
N ALA A 225 21.77 16.67 16.79
CA ALA A 225 20.52 16.94 16.10
C ALA A 225 20.75 16.99 14.60
N CYS A 226 19.70 16.66 13.85
CA CYS A 226 19.69 16.69 12.40
C CYS A 226 18.50 17.50 11.92
N ALA A 227 18.67 18.15 10.77
CA ALA A 227 17.59 18.76 10.03
C ALA A 227 16.68 17.67 9.43
N SER A 228 15.42 18.02 9.23
CA SER A 228 14.41 17.16 8.61
C SER A 228 14.42 17.24 7.09
N THR A 229 15.09 18.25 6.53
CA THR A 229 15.16 18.53 5.09
C THR A 229 16.60 18.79 4.64
N PRO A 230 16.93 18.55 3.35
CA PRO A 230 18.28 18.80 2.83
C PRO A 230 18.76 20.26 2.96
N ASP A 231 17.83 21.21 2.91
CA ASP A 231 18.13 22.64 3.06
C ASP A 231 18.17 23.10 4.53
N GLY A 232 17.75 22.25 5.46
CA GLY A 232 17.77 22.59 6.87
C GLY A 232 19.19 22.67 7.40
N LEU A 233 19.40 23.53 8.38
CA LEU A 233 20.71 23.78 8.97
C LEU A 233 20.67 23.50 10.46
N CYS A 234 21.75 22.93 10.99
CA CYS A 234 21.93 22.76 12.42
C CYS A 234 23.18 23.52 12.88
N LYS A 235 23.11 24.19 14.02
CA LYS A 235 24.22 24.95 14.63
C LYS A 235 24.30 24.70 16.12
N VAL A 236 25.51 24.85 16.67
CA VAL A 236 25.78 24.69 18.10
C VAL A 236 25.71 26.04 18.80
N PHE A 237 24.95 26.12 19.88
CA PHE A 237 24.90 27.25 20.80
C PHE A 237 24.93 26.71 22.24
N ASP A 238 25.87 27.19 23.06
CA ASP A 238 26.00 26.83 24.48
C ASP A 238 25.91 25.32 24.78
N SER A 239 26.62 24.50 23.99
CA SER A 239 26.65 23.02 24.10
C SER A 239 25.36 22.31 23.67
N GLU A 240 24.40 23.02 23.08
CA GLU A 240 23.20 22.46 22.49
C GLU A 240 23.19 22.60 20.97
N VAL A 241 22.47 21.72 20.28
CA VAL A 241 22.32 21.74 18.83
C VAL A 241 20.92 22.20 18.48
N TYR A 242 20.83 23.29 17.72
CA TYR A 242 19.58 23.86 17.23
C TYR A 242 19.49 23.66 15.74
N CYS A 243 18.35 23.15 15.26
CA CYS A 243 18.09 22.95 13.85
C CYS A 243 16.94 23.83 13.38
N PHE A 244 17.05 24.32 12.15
CA PHE A 244 16.00 25.02 11.45
C PHE A 244 15.81 24.38 10.08
N ASP A 245 14.57 24.05 9.76
CA ASP A 245 14.16 23.48 8.47
C ASP A 245 13.31 24.51 7.71
N PRO A 246 13.77 25.01 6.55
CA PRO A 246 12.90 25.80 5.69
C PRO A 246 11.75 24.91 5.15
N PRO A 247 10.54 25.47 4.96
CA PRO A 247 9.39 24.69 4.49
C PRO A 247 9.65 24.06 3.11
N ALA A 248 9.73 22.73 3.06
CA ALA A 248 9.96 21.99 1.82
C ALA A 248 8.76 22.07 0.86
N GLU A 249 7.57 22.35 1.38
CA GLU A 249 6.31 22.47 0.63
C GLU A 249 6.39 23.54 -0.46
N GLN A 250 7.18 24.60 -0.25
CA GLN A 250 7.35 25.68 -1.23
C GLN A 250 8.10 25.23 -2.48
N LYS A 251 8.90 24.16 -2.38
CA LYS A 251 9.67 23.57 -3.49
C LYS A 251 9.03 22.29 -4.02
N ALA A 252 8.05 21.75 -3.30
CA ALA A 252 7.44 20.47 -3.62
C ALA A 252 6.63 20.52 -4.91
N ASP A 253 6.78 19.49 -5.74
CA ASP A 253 5.97 19.31 -6.94
C ASP A 253 4.48 19.13 -6.57
N ALA A 254 3.63 20.02 -7.09
CA ALA A 254 2.21 20.03 -6.76
C ALA A 254 1.48 18.75 -7.20
N ALA A 255 1.90 18.13 -8.31
CA ALA A 255 1.32 16.87 -8.77
C ALA A 255 1.72 15.70 -7.85
N CYS A 256 2.95 15.71 -7.33
CA CYS A 256 3.39 14.76 -6.31
C CYS A 256 2.61 14.94 -5.00
N LEU A 257 2.44 16.17 -4.52
CA LEU A 257 1.63 16.44 -3.32
C LEU A 257 0.16 16.05 -3.52
N SER A 258 -0.42 16.26 -4.71
CA SER A 258 -1.79 15.84 -5.00
C SER A 258 -2.01 14.32 -4.91
N ALA A 259 -0.95 13.52 -5.10
CA ALA A 259 -1.02 12.07 -4.94
C ALA A 259 -1.25 11.65 -3.48
N LEU A 260 -0.80 12.48 -2.53
CA LEU A 260 -1.13 12.31 -1.11
C LEU A 260 -2.61 12.59 -0.84
N GLY A 261 -3.18 13.59 -1.54
CA GLY A 261 -4.61 13.87 -1.50
C GLY A 261 -5.45 12.71 -2.02
N LEU A 262 -5.04 12.09 -3.15
CA LEU A 262 -5.68 10.89 -3.67
C LEU A 262 -5.69 9.73 -2.65
N ALA A 263 -4.56 9.52 -1.96
CA ALA A 263 -4.47 8.49 -0.93
C ALA A 263 -5.36 8.77 0.30
N ALA A 264 -5.58 10.05 0.64
CA ALA A 264 -6.50 10.42 1.72
C ALA A 264 -7.96 10.12 1.37
N LEU A 265 -8.33 10.22 0.09
CA LEU A 265 -9.67 9.89 -0.39
C LEU A 265 -9.91 8.37 -0.41
N ASP A 266 -8.90 7.57 -0.78
CA ASP A 266 -8.97 6.10 -0.75
C ASP A 266 -9.13 5.53 0.69
N GLY A 267 -8.66 6.27 1.71
CA GLY A 267 -8.84 5.91 3.13
C GLY A 267 -10.16 6.36 3.75
N ALA A 268 -10.97 7.13 3.02
CA ALA A 268 -12.25 7.67 3.47
C ALA A 268 -13.47 6.90 2.93
N ALA A 269 -13.25 5.78 2.24
CA ALA A 269 -14.33 4.90 1.81
C ALA A 269 -14.98 4.23 3.06
N PRO A 270 -16.32 4.32 3.21
CA PRO A 270 -17.06 3.80 4.37
C PRO A 270 -17.03 2.27 4.50
#